data_AF-A0A932REQ7-F1
#
_entry.id   AF-A0A932REQ7-F1
#
_cell.length_a   1.000
_cell.length_b   1.000
_cell.length_c   1.000
_cell.angle_alpha   90.00
_cell.angle_beta   90.00
_cell.angle_gamma   90.00
#
_symmetry.space_group_name_H-M   'P 1'
#
loop_
_entity.id
_entity.type
_entity.pdbx_description
1 polymer ?
#
loop_
_entity_poly.entity_id
_entity_poly.type
_entity_poly.pdbx_seq_one_letter_code
_entity_poly.pdbx_strand_id
1 'polypeptide(L)'
;MANQEHFFFEHYGLTNQDLERYLAAALSAGGDYADLYFEYLTSTSLMVDESMVKSASQGISAGCGVRVVSGERTGYAYTDDLSPERILHAARTAALIASAPAKTPVTGFQQRPARSLYPVTLPSVDAEITAKVELLMRADRAARGFDSRIKEVRASYADELRNILVIRSDGTFAEDSQPLARMNVSCIA
;
A
#
# COMPACT_ATOMS: atom_id res chain seq x y z
N MET A 1 13.52 -8.34 -12.80
CA MET A 1 13.24 -8.62 -11.38
C MET A 1 12.03 -7.80 -11.00
N ALA A 2 11.07 -8.28 -10.23
CA ALA A 2 10.20 -9.42 -10.53
C ALA A 2 8.76 -8.85 -10.42
N ASN A 3 7.80 -9.40 -11.17
CA ASN A 3 6.40 -9.25 -10.81
C ASN A 3 6.33 -9.77 -9.36
N GLN A 4 6.07 -8.94 -8.35
CA GLN A 4 6.01 -9.39 -6.95
C GLN A 4 4.68 -10.12 -6.70
N GLU A 5 4.35 -11.05 -7.59
CA GLU A 5 3.31 -12.05 -7.35
C GLU A 5 3.66 -12.72 -6.02
N HIS A 6 2.67 -12.85 -5.15
CA HIS A 6 2.81 -13.48 -3.85
C HIS A 6 3.68 -12.72 -2.81
N PHE A 7 3.84 -11.39 -2.90
CA PHE A 7 4.60 -10.60 -1.91
C PHE A 7 4.26 -10.93 -0.45
N PHE A 8 2.97 -10.96 -0.08
CA PHE A 8 2.56 -11.21 1.31
C PHE A 8 2.76 -12.67 1.74
N PHE A 9 2.74 -13.62 0.80
CA PHE A 9 3.03 -15.03 1.07
C PHE A 9 4.52 -15.20 1.40
N GLU A 10 5.39 -14.55 0.63
CA GLU A 10 6.84 -14.63 0.83
C GLU A 10 7.29 -13.80 2.04
N HIS A 11 6.77 -12.59 2.21
CA HIS A 11 7.24 -11.64 3.22
C HIS A 11 6.64 -11.89 4.61
N TYR A 12 5.39 -12.39 4.68
CA TYR A 12 4.69 -12.63 5.94
C TYR A 12 4.35 -14.10 6.18
N GLY A 13 4.72 -15.01 5.28
CA GLY A 13 4.41 -16.43 5.42
C GLY A 13 2.93 -16.76 5.30
N LEU A 14 2.15 -15.87 4.68
CA LEU A 14 0.71 -16.03 4.51
C LEU A 14 0.41 -17.25 3.63
N THR A 15 -0.65 -18.00 3.95
CA THR A 15 -1.10 -19.13 3.14
C THR A 15 -2.55 -18.97 2.68
N ASN A 16 -2.94 -19.73 1.66
CA ASN A 16 -4.35 -19.79 1.25
C ASN A 16 -5.27 -20.27 2.39
N GLN A 17 -4.78 -21.16 3.26
CA GLN A 17 -5.55 -21.63 4.41
C GLN A 17 -5.77 -20.52 5.45
N ASP A 18 -4.79 -19.63 5.64
CA ASP A 18 -4.93 -18.47 6.52
C ASP A 18 -5.99 -17.50 5.97
N LEU A 19 -5.93 -17.20 4.68
CA LEU A 19 -6.90 -16.34 4.00
C LEU A 19 -8.33 -16.88 4.10
N GLU A 20 -8.52 -18.18 3.85
CA GLU A 20 -9.82 -18.85 4.02
C GLU A 20 -10.30 -18.77 5.48
N ARG A 21 -9.40 -18.98 6.44
CA ARG A 21 -9.69 -18.89 7.88
C ARG A 21 -10.11 -17.47 8.29
N TYR A 22 -9.45 -16.44 7.78
CA TYR A 22 -9.77 -15.04 8.08
C TYR A 22 -11.12 -14.63 7.48
N LEU A 23 -11.41 -15.02 6.23
CA LEU A 23 -12.73 -14.80 5.63
C LEU A 23 -13.84 -15.55 6.37
N ALA A 24 -13.59 -16.79 6.79
CA ALA A 24 -14.55 -17.55 7.59
C ALA A 24 -14.83 -16.87 8.94
N ALA A 25 -13.82 -16.29 9.58
CA ALA A 25 -14.00 -15.49 10.79
C ALA A 25 -14.82 -14.21 10.52
N ALA A 26 -14.58 -13.54 9.39
CA ALA A 26 -15.34 -12.35 8.98
C ALA A 26 -16.82 -12.66 8.67
N LEU A 27 -17.11 -13.84 8.13
CA LEU A 27 -18.47 -14.29 7.82
C LEU A 27 -19.15 -15.06 8.96
N SER A 28 -18.52 -15.15 10.13
CA SER A 28 -19.02 -15.94 11.27
C SER A 28 -20.38 -15.50 11.81
N ALA A 29 -20.76 -14.23 11.57
CA ALA A 29 -22.08 -13.68 11.94
C ALA A 29 -23.03 -13.52 10.73
N GLY A 30 -22.72 -14.17 9.60
CA GLY A 30 -23.63 -14.31 8.46
C GLY A 30 -23.70 -13.12 7.51
N GLY A 31 -22.60 -12.36 7.36
CA GLY A 31 -22.49 -11.34 6.32
C GLY A 31 -22.70 -11.90 4.90
N ASP A 32 -23.19 -11.07 3.99
CA ASP A 32 -23.40 -11.42 2.58
C ASP A 32 -22.09 -11.45 1.79
N TYR A 33 -21.12 -10.66 2.22
CA TYR A 33 -19.82 -10.54 1.58
C TYR A 33 -18.76 -10.17 2.62
N ALA A 34 -17.53 -10.61 2.39
CA ALA A 34 -16.36 -10.13 3.12
C ALA A 34 -15.15 -9.98 2.19
N ASP A 35 -14.28 -9.04 2.51
CA ASP A 35 -12.95 -8.97 1.93
C ASP A 35 -11.86 -8.66 2.93
N LEU A 36 -10.65 -9.10 2.57
CA LEU A 36 -9.39 -8.79 3.20
C LEU A 36 -8.60 -7.91 2.23
N TYR A 37 -8.11 -6.78 2.73
CA TYR A 37 -7.23 -5.87 2.00
C TYR A 37 -5.91 -5.76 2.78
N PHE A 38 -4.86 -6.40 2.26
CA PHE A 38 -3.52 -6.28 2.80
C PHE A 38 -2.77 -5.19 2.06
N GLU A 39 -1.98 -4.41 2.79
CA GLU A 39 -1.14 -3.36 2.25
C GLU A 39 0.24 -3.38 2.90
N TYR A 40 1.26 -3.11 2.09
CA TYR A 40 2.62 -2.82 2.50
C TYR A 40 3.14 -1.65 1.66
N LEU A 41 3.51 -0.56 2.32
CA LEU A 41 3.92 0.70 1.70
C LEU A 41 5.32 1.06 2.16
N THR A 42 6.28 1.06 1.24
CA THR A 42 7.59 1.72 1.45
C THR A 42 7.50 3.12 0.88
N SER A 43 7.98 4.12 1.61
CA SER A 43 7.96 5.52 1.16
C SER A 43 9.25 6.26 1.48
N THR A 44 9.64 7.19 0.61
CA THR A 44 10.69 8.18 0.85
C THR A 44 10.13 9.58 0.63
N SER A 45 10.52 10.54 1.47
CA SER A 45 10.26 11.97 1.25
C SER A 45 11.50 12.81 1.56
N LEU A 46 11.85 13.71 0.64
CA LEU A 46 13.01 14.59 0.71
C LEU A 46 12.59 16.03 0.43
N MET A 47 13.19 16.98 1.15
CA MET A 47 13.01 18.41 0.91
C MET A 47 14.36 19.12 0.90
N VAL A 48 14.58 19.92 -0.14
CA VAL A 48 15.67 20.89 -0.25
C VAL A 48 15.08 22.29 -0.21
N ASP A 49 15.63 23.12 0.65
CA ASP A 49 15.38 24.56 0.74
C ASP A 49 16.70 25.26 1.07
N GLU A 50 16.89 26.48 0.57
CA GLU A 50 18.12 27.26 0.76
C GLU A 50 19.39 26.49 0.33
N SER A 51 19.29 25.70 -0.75
CA SER A 51 20.39 24.84 -1.23
C SER A 51 20.90 23.83 -0.19
N MET A 52 20.08 23.49 0.81
CA MET A 52 20.38 22.47 1.81
C MET A 52 19.22 21.48 1.94
N VAL A 53 19.55 20.24 2.30
CA VAL A 53 18.53 19.25 2.68
C VAL A 53 17.94 19.66 4.03
N LYS A 54 16.63 19.95 4.06
CA LYS A 54 15.90 20.32 5.28
C LYS A 54 15.26 19.12 5.95
N SER A 55 14.80 18.14 5.18
CA SER A 55 14.22 16.91 5.71
C SER A 55 14.49 15.73 4.79
N ALA A 56 14.72 14.57 5.39
CA ALA A 56 14.74 13.29 4.74
C ALA A 56 14.04 12.27 5.64
N SER A 57 13.01 11.61 5.12
CA SER A 57 12.30 10.55 5.83
C SER A 57 12.12 9.33 4.93
N GLN A 58 12.22 8.16 5.55
CA GLN A 58 11.81 6.89 4.97
C GLN A 58 10.87 6.21 5.96
N GLY A 59 9.86 5.53 5.42
CA GLY A 59 8.84 4.90 6.24
C GLY A 59 8.33 3.63 5.60
N ILE A 60 7.96 2.69 6.47
CA ILE A 60 7.20 1.50 6.13
C ILE A 60 5.87 1.58 6.86
N SER A 61 4.78 1.30 6.15
CA SER A 61 3.46 1.09 6.73
C SER A 61 2.92 -0.24 6.21
N ALA A 62 2.36 -1.07 7.09
CA ALA A 62 1.76 -2.33 6.69
C ALA A 62 0.49 -2.58 7.50
N GLY A 63 -0.45 -3.35 6.95
CA GLY A 63 -1.67 -3.70 7.66
C GLY A 63 -2.66 -4.52 6.85
N CYS A 64 -3.72 -4.95 7.53
CA CYS A 64 -4.84 -5.68 6.94
C CYS A 64 -6.16 -5.03 7.36
N GLY A 65 -6.94 -4.60 6.38
CA GLY A 65 -8.33 -4.19 6.54
C GLY A 65 -9.27 -5.35 6.27
N VAL A 66 -10.31 -5.50 7.09
CA VAL A 66 -11.36 -6.49 6.91
C VAL A 66 -12.71 -5.79 6.81
N ARG A 67 -13.42 -6.04 5.72
CA ARG A 67 -14.77 -5.53 5.51
C ARG A 67 -15.78 -6.66 5.49
N VAL A 68 -16.95 -6.44 6.08
CA VAL A 68 -18.10 -7.35 6.03
C VAL A 68 -19.33 -6.55 5.63
N VAL A 69 -20.09 -7.04 4.65
CA VAL A 69 -21.32 -6.40 4.17
C VAL A 69 -22.52 -7.26 4.55
N SER A 70 -23.60 -6.64 5.03
CA SER A 70 -24.88 -7.30 5.31
C SER A 70 -26.05 -6.41 4.87
N GLY A 71 -26.66 -6.74 3.74
CA GLY A 71 -27.59 -5.88 3.02
C GLY A 71 -26.90 -4.56 2.65
N GLU A 72 -27.41 -3.45 3.20
CA GLU A 72 -26.87 -2.11 2.96
C GLU A 72 -25.83 -1.68 4.02
N ARG A 73 -25.54 -2.53 5.02
CA ARG A 73 -24.66 -2.21 6.14
C ARG A 73 -23.25 -2.71 5.89
N THR A 74 -22.26 -1.93 6.32
CA THR A 74 -20.84 -2.30 6.25
C THR A 74 -20.21 -2.27 7.63
N GLY A 75 -19.62 -3.40 8.02
CA GLY A 75 -18.71 -3.52 9.16
C GLY A 75 -17.28 -3.45 8.67
N TYR A 76 -16.42 -2.73 9.38
CA TYR A 76 -15.02 -2.59 9.03
C TYR A 76 -14.16 -2.56 10.29
N ALA A 77 -13.03 -3.26 10.22
CA ALA A 77 -11.98 -3.21 11.21
C ALA A 77 -10.63 -3.41 10.50
N TYR A 78 -9.55 -2.95 11.12
CA TYR A 78 -8.21 -3.07 10.54
C TYR A 78 -7.17 -3.29 11.63
N THR A 79 -5.99 -3.72 11.22
CA THR A 79 -4.80 -3.84 12.08
C THR A 79 -3.54 -3.48 11.30
N ASP A 80 -2.57 -2.89 11.98
CA ASP A 80 -1.19 -2.65 11.52
C ASP A 80 -0.24 -3.80 11.87
N ASP A 81 -0.73 -4.82 12.59
CA ASP A 81 -0.01 -6.03 12.95
C ASP A 81 -0.57 -7.21 12.13
N LEU A 82 0.25 -7.70 11.21
CA LEU A 82 -0.10 -8.79 10.30
C LEU A 82 0.01 -10.19 10.93
N SER A 83 0.14 -10.29 12.25
CA SER A 83 0.06 -11.58 12.94
C SER A 83 -1.35 -12.20 12.82
N PRO A 84 -1.45 -13.53 12.72
CA PRO A 84 -2.73 -14.21 12.53
C PRO A 84 -3.79 -13.87 13.59
N GLU A 85 -3.39 -13.67 14.84
CA GLU A 85 -4.30 -13.35 15.94
C GLU A 85 -4.96 -11.97 15.76
N ARG A 86 -4.19 -10.98 15.29
CA ARG A 86 -4.67 -9.61 15.09
C ARG A 86 -5.59 -9.51 13.89
N ILE A 87 -5.26 -10.20 12.80
CA ILE A 87 -6.14 -10.29 11.62
C ILE A 87 -7.45 -10.98 11.98
N LEU A 88 -7.40 -12.09 12.74
CA LEU A 88 -8.60 -12.77 13.22
C LEU A 88 -9.44 -11.88 14.14
N HIS A 89 -8.81 -11.06 14.98
CA HIS A 89 -9.50 -10.11 15.84
C HIS A 89 -10.21 -9.02 15.02
N ALA A 90 -9.54 -8.45 14.01
CA ALA A 90 -10.16 -7.51 13.08
C ALA A 90 -11.34 -8.16 12.34
N ALA A 91 -11.16 -9.38 11.82
CA ALA A 91 -12.21 -10.10 11.12
C ALA A 91 -13.46 -10.34 11.97
N ARG A 92 -13.29 -10.82 13.22
CA ARG A 92 -14.41 -11.01 14.15
C ARG A 92 -15.08 -9.70 14.53
N THR A 93 -14.31 -8.62 14.66
CA THR A 93 -14.85 -7.29 14.96
C THR A 93 -15.71 -6.78 13.80
N ALA A 94 -15.22 -6.88 12.56
CA ALA A 94 -15.99 -6.50 11.38
C ALA A 94 -17.27 -7.33 11.22
N ALA A 95 -17.23 -8.62 11.60
CA ALA A 95 -18.39 -9.52 11.56
C ALA A 95 -19.58 -9.04 12.41
N LEU A 96 -19.35 -8.28 13.49
CA LEU A 96 -20.40 -7.81 14.42
C LEU A 96 -21.47 -6.92 13.78
N ILE A 97 -21.26 -6.45 12.54
CA ILE A 97 -22.28 -5.74 11.77
C ILE A 97 -23.48 -6.64 11.41
N ALA A 98 -23.26 -7.95 11.31
CA ALA A 98 -24.25 -8.93 10.91
C ALA A 98 -24.79 -9.68 12.15
N SER A 99 -25.96 -10.29 11.99
CA SER A 99 -26.58 -11.13 13.02
C SER A 99 -27.44 -12.19 12.33
N ALA A 100 -26.76 -13.14 11.71
CA ALA A 100 -27.34 -14.26 10.98
C ALA A 100 -26.46 -15.51 11.14
N PRO A 101 -26.95 -16.71 10.76
CA PRO A 101 -26.11 -17.90 10.76
C PRO A 101 -24.85 -17.71 9.91
N ALA A 102 -23.74 -18.30 10.37
CA ALA A 102 -22.46 -18.22 9.70
C ALA A 102 -22.57 -18.62 8.22
N LYS A 103 -21.84 -17.91 7.36
CA LYS A 103 -21.69 -18.28 5.95
C LYS A 103 -20.28 -18.76 5.67
N THR A 104 -20.15 -19.69 4.74
CA THR A 104 -18.86 -20.21 4.29
C THR A 104 -18.39 -19.38 3.09
N PRO A 105 -17.15 -18.85 3.10
CA PRO A 105 -16.58 -18.25 1.90
C PRO A 105 -16.37 -19.30 0.81
N VAL A 106 -16.25 -18.85 -0.45
CA VAL A 106 -15.79 -19.72 -1.55
C VAL A 106 -14.35 -20.17 -1.28
N THR A 107 -14.07 -21.45 -1.50
CA THR A 107 -12.73 -22.03 -1.42
C THR A 107 -12.05 -22.07 -2.80
N GLY A 108 -10.72 -22.05 -2.82
CA GLY A 108 -9.95 -22.13 -4.06
C GLY A 108 -9.97 -20.82 -4.87
N PHE A 109 -9.28 -19.81 -4.34
CA PHE A 109 -9.23 -18.48 -4.94
C PHE A 109 -8.73 -18.50 -6.39
N GLN A 110 -9.32 -17.64 -7.21
CA GLN A 110 -9.02 -17.54 -8.64
C GLN A 110 -8.32 -16.21 -8.93
N GLN A 111 -7.02 -16.27 -9.18
CA GLN A 111 -6.27 -15.12 -9.68
C GLN A 111 -6.59 -14.92 -11.16
N ARG A 112 -7.10 -13.74 -11.50
CA ARG A 112 -7.33 -13.39 -12.90
C ARG A 112 -6.06 -12.78 -13.49
N PRO A 113 -5.68 -13.12 -14.73
CA PRO A 113 -4.59 -12.45 -15.41
C PRO A 113 -4.85 -10.95 -15.48
N ALA A 114 -3.92 -10.16 -14.94
CA ALA A 114 -3.96 -8.70 -14.98
C ALA A 114 -2.92 -8.17 -15.97
N ARG A 115 -3.21 -7.02 -16.58
CA ARG A 115 -2.24 -6.32 -17.44
C ARG A 115 -1.22 -5.60 -16.56
N SER A 116 0.06 -5.72 -16.87
CA SER A 116 1.08 -4.84 -16.30
C SER A 116 0.90 -3.42 -16.85
N LEU A 117 0.49 -2.49 -15.99
CA LEU A 117 0.25 -1.08 -16.35
C LEU A 117 1.47 -0.19 -16.10
N TYR A 118 2.41 -0.64 -15.29
CA TYR A 118 3.57 0.12 -14.82
C TYR A 118 4.83 -0.76 -14.89
N PRO A 119 5.39 -1.06 -16.07
CA PRO A 119 6.55 -1.95 -16.22
C PRO A 119 7.87 -1.25 -15.78
N VAL A 120 7.95 -0.88 -14.51
CA VAL A 120 9.11 -0.24 -13.89
C VAL A 120 10.15 -1.32 -13.58
N THR A 121 11.30 -1.25 -14.24
CA THR A 121 12.38 -2.24 -14.09
C THR A 121 13.19 -2.07 -12.81
N LEU A 122 13.25 -0.85 -12.28
CA LEU A 122 13.86 -0.49 -11.02
C LEU A 122 12.94 0.50 -10.28
N PRO A 123 12.15 0.03 -9.31
CA PRO A 123 11.34 0.90 -8.46
C PRO A 123 12.20 2.01 -7.85
N SER A 124 11.67 3.23 -7.78
CA SER A 124 12.44 4.36 -7.25
C SER A 124 12.78 4.19 -5.77
N VAL A 125 11.98 3.43 -5.02
CA VAL A 125 12.28 3.05 -3.64
C VAL A 125 13.61 2.30 -3.48
N ASP A 126 14.07 1.60 -4.53
CA ASP A 126 15.35 0.87 -4.55
C ASP A 126 16.54 1.77 -4.93
N ALA A 127 16.29 3.00 -5.37
CA ALA A 127 17.34 3.95 -5.68
C ALA A 127 17.97 4.53 -4.41
N GLU A 128 19.30 4.65 -4.42
CA GLU A 128 20.06 5.27 -3.34
C GLU A 128 19.53 6.68 -2.99
N ILE A 129 19.39 6.95 -1.69
CA ILE A 129 18.89 8.25 -1.21
C ILE A 129 19.75 9.41 -1.71
N THR A 130 21.07 9.20 -1.83
CA THR A 130 22.03 10.18 -2.36
C THR A 130 21.71 10.56 -3.80
N ALA A 131 21.29 9.61 -4.64
CA ALA A 131 20.90 9.90 -6.02
C ALA A 131 19.64 10.77 -6.09
N LYS A 132 18.69 10.53 -5.17
CA LYS A 132 17.46 11.34 -5.03
C LYS A 132 17.76 12.75 -4.52
N VAL A 133 18.67 12.89 -3.56
CA VAL A 133 19.14 14.21 -3.08
C VAL A 133 19.85 14.98 -4.20
N GLU A 134 20.74 14.33 -4.95
CA GLU A 134 21.44 14.99 -6.06
C GLU A 134 20.48 15.46 -7.16
N LEU A 135 19.38 14.72 -7.41
CA LEU A 135 18.33 15.17 -8.30
C LEU A 135 17.68 16.48 -7.83
N LEU A 136 17.40 16.62 -6.53
CA LEU A 136 16.86 17.86 -5.95
C LEU A 136 17.88 19.01 -6.00
N MET A 137 19.15 18.74 -5.68
CA MET A 137 20.22 19.72 -5.74
C MET A 137 20.45 20.21 -7.19
N ARG A 138 20.31 19.32 -8.17
CA ARG A 138 20.35 19.68 -9.59
C ARG A 138 19.22 20.63 -9.97
N ALA A 139 18.01 20.44 -9.44
CA ALA A 139 16.88 21.34 -9.67
C ALA A 139 17.07 22.70 -9.00
N ASP A 140 17.60 22.75 -7.77
CA ASP A 140 17.95 24.01 -7.09
C ASP A 140 18.95 24.83 -7.92
N ARG A 141 20.06 24.22 -8.35
CA ARG A 141 21.06 24.88 -9.19
C ARG A 141 20.49 25.35 -10.53
N ALA A 142 19.65 24.52 -11.16
CA ALA A 142 19.02 24.87 -12.44
C ALA A 142 18.07 26.07 -12.30
N ALA A 143 17.24 26.10 -11.26
CA ALA A 143 16.32 27.21 -11.01
C ALA A 143 17.06 28.51 -10.70
N ARG A 144 18.06 28.49 -9.81
CA ARG A 144 18.87 29.69 -9.47
C ARG A 144 19.73 30.18 -10.63
N GLY A 145 20.19 29.27 -11.48
CA GLY A 145 20.95 29.58 -12.69
C GLY A 145 20.12 30.17 -13.83
N PHE A 146 18.79 30.10 -13.75
CA PHE A 146 17.90 30.58 -14.82
C PHE A 146 17.73 32.10 -14.83
N ASP A 147 17.47 32.72 -13.67
CA ASP A 147 17.26 34.17 -13.55
C ASP A 147 17.71 34.69 -12.17
N SER A 148 18.45 35.79 -12.14
CA SER A 148 19.01 36.37 -10.90
C SER A 148 17.97 36.94 -9.94
N ARG A 149 16.72 37.12 -10.40
CA ARG A 149 15.60 37.52 -9.55
C ARG A 149 15.15 36.39 -8.63
N ILE A 150 15.29 35.13 -9.01
CA ILE A 150 14.90 33.99 -8.17
C ILE A 150 15.70 34.00 -6.86
N LYS A 151 15.01 34.23 -5.74
CA LYS A 151 15.60 34.32 -4.39
C LYS A 151 15.41 33.03 -3.61
N GLU A 152 14.24 32.42 -3.72
CA GLU A 152 13.90 31.17 -3.04
C GLU A 152 13.66 30.05 -4.04
N VAL A 153 14.19 28.87 -3.73
CA VAL A 153 13.89 27.63 -4.45
C VAL A 153 13.63 26.54 -3.42
N ARG A 154 12.45 25.93 -3.51
CA ARG A 154 12.07 24.75 -2.73
C ARG A 154 11.88 23.59 -3.70
N ALA A 155 12.60 22.51 -3.48
CA ALA A 155 12.47 21.29 -4.26
C ALA A 155 12.12 20.12 -3.33
N SER A 156 11.12 19.34 -3.69
CA SER A 156 10.74 18.14 -2.94
C SER A 156 10.64 16.92 -3.83
N TYR A 157 11.01 15.78 -3.28
CA TYR A 157 10.88 14.46 -3.90
C TYR A 157 10.13 13.55 -2.96
N ALA A 158 9.15 12.82 -3.49
CA ALA A 158 8.47 11.76 -2.76
C ALA A 158 8.34 10.54 -3.66
N ASP A 159 8.59 9.35 -3.12
CA ASP A 159 8.25 8.11 -3.78
C ASP A 159 7.62 7.10 -2.84
N GLU A 160 6.86 6.19 -3.42
CA GLU A 160 6.29 5.05 -2.75
C GLU A 160 6.25 3.82 -3.65
N LEU A 161 6.35 2.65 -3.01
CA LEU A 161 6.01 1.36 -3.59
C LEU A 161 4.98 0.71 -2.67
N ARG A 162 3.76 0.54 -3.19
CA ARG A 162 2.66 -0.09 -2.48
C ARG A 162 2.40 -1.48 -3.02
N ASN A 163 2.58 -2.50 -2.19
CA ASN A 163 2.12 -3.85 -2.49
C ASN A 163 0.76 -4.07 -1.84
N ILE A 164 -0.19 -4.58 -2.61
CA ILE A 164 -1.53 -4.88 -2.13
C ILE A 164 -1.91 -6.32 -2.45
N LEU A 165 -2.72 -6.92 -1.57
CA LEU A 165 -3.38 -8.20 -1.79
C LEU A 165 -4.85 -8.07 -1.38
N VAL A 166 -5.75 -8.41 -2.30
CA VAL A 166 -7.20 -8.35 -2.10
C VAL A 166 -7.78 -9.74 -2.26
N ILE A 167 -8.42 -10.21 -1.19
CA ILE A 167 -9.05 -11.53 -1.12
C ILE A 167 -10.52 -11.36 -0.73
N ARG A 168 -11.42 -11.92 -1.53
CA ARG A 168 -12.87 -11.76 -1.33
C ARG A 168 -13.56 -13.10 -1.10
N SER A 169 -14.67 -13.05 -0.38
CA SER A 169 -15.50 -14.22 -0.09
C SER A 169 -16.14 -14.87 -1.32
N ASP A 170 -16.16 -14.18 -2.46
CA ASP A 170 -16.62 -14.71 -3.75
C ASP A 170 -15.54 -15.49 -4.52
N GLY A 171 -14.34 -15.63 -3.96
CA GLY A 171 -13.21 -16.33 -4.57
C GLY A 171 -12.25 -15.42 -5.34
N THR A 172 -12.48 -14.11 -5.39
CA THR A 172 -11.55 -13.17 -6.03
C THR A 172 -10.20 -13.15 -5.31
N PHE A 173 -9.13 -13.27 -6.10
CA PHE A 173 -7.75 -13.03 -5.70
C PHE A 173 -7.13 -11.99 -6.62
N ALA A 174 -6.58 -10.92 -6.05
CA ALA A 174 -5.87 -9.91 -6.82
C ALA A 174 -4.68 -9.37 -6.02
N GLU A 175 -3.57 -9.16 -6.73
CA GLU A 175 -2.35 -8.55 -6.22
C GLU A 175 -1.92 -7.43 -7.16
N ASP A 176 -1.25 -6.42 -6.62
CA ASP A 176 -0.75 -5.28 -7.38
C ASP A 176 0.48 -4.69 -6.66
N SER A 177 1.45 -4.20 -7.43
CA SER A 177 2.67 -3.55 -6.92
C SER A 177 2.79 -2.17 -7.53
N GLN A 178 2.34 -1.13 -6.84
CA GLN A 178 2.10 0.19 -7.41
C GLN A 178 3.25 1.14 -7.09
N PRO A 179 4.21 1.37 -8.03
CA PRO A 179 5.22 2.39 -7.88
C PRO A 179 4.65 3.77 -8.18
N LEU A 180 5.02 4.76 -7.37
CA LEU A 180 4.71 6.17 -7.62
C LEU A 180 5.89 7.03 -7.20
N ALA A 181 6.29 7.97 -8.06
CA ALA A 181 7.28 8.98 -7.73
C ALA A 181 6.78 10.36 -8.17
N ARG A 182 7.08 11.38 -7.36
CA ARG A 182 6.73 12.77 -7.60
C ARG A 182 7.90 13.66 -7.24
N MET A 183 8.15 14.65 -8.08
CA MET A 183 9.06 15.74 -7.80
C MET A 183 8.31 17.06 -7.97
N ASN A 184 8.56 18.02 -7.08
CA ASN A 184 8.03 19.38 -7.18
C ASN A 184 9.17 20.38 -7.06
N VAL A 185 9.05 21.48 -7.78
CA VAL A 185 9.95 22.62 -7.69
C VAL A 185 9.10 23.88 -7.62
N SER A 186 9.37 24.73 -6.64
CA SER A 186 8.71 26.03 -6.43
C SER A 186 9.78 27.11 -6.32
N CYS A 187 9.58 28.22 -7.01
CA CYS A 187 10.51 29.34 -7.04
C CYS A 187 9.80 30.66 -6.69
N ILE A 188 10.49 31.57 -6.01
CA ILE A 188 10.03 32.94 -5.74
C ILE A 188 11.11 33.90 -6.24
N ALA A 189 10.70 34.93 -6.98
CA ALA A 189 11.56 35.92 -7.65
C ALA A 189 11.21 37.36 -7.26
#